data_AF-A0A453A8Y3-F1
#
_entry.id   AF-A0A453A8Y3-F1
#
_cell.length_a   1.000
_cell.length_b   1.000
_cell.length_c   1.000
_cell.angle_alpha   90.00
_cell.angle_beta   90.00
_cell.angle_gamma   90.00
#
_symmetry.space_group_name_H-M   'P 1'
#
loop_
_entity.id
_entity.type
_entity.pdbx_description
1 polymer ?
#
loop_
_entity_poly.entity_id
_entity_poly.type
_entity_poly.pdbx_seq_one_letter_code
_entity_poly.pdbx_strand_id
1 'polypeptide(L)'
;MVSLPPKDLVLLRQDGSAQQGPILVKYLAEPMQFRSRNVLIQLCRRHYSGTSYGGKITSKNILFDRYGNVRIDSAPERFTQHSAKLDYEAIGKILDDLFQDKEYPMHFFQLVDFLRYGPAVDCQSEAVIAFVTNHSSLLSHYVRVSISEILVQLVERLHPDVMAVLVDTLAKFSWVNTAKNVAAMNYTYFYHSRSNQDGTLWVPYVNDWVGLLKFSNNFFKHHKWTSLEKLDAAFSLMERRNFIPRFLLTILVTLKDSENQCPALIQSFIDQVVGMLGNNVIDLERG
;
A
#
# COMPACT_ATOMS: atom_id res chain seq x y z
N MET A 1 -9.11 27.94 2.34
CA MET A 1 -8.71 26.60 1.87
C MET A 1 -7.99 26.77 0.54
N VAL A 2 -6.68 26.55 0.49
CA VAL A 2 -5.94 26.50 -0.78
C VAL A 2 -5.98 25.05 -1.25
N SER A 3 -6.79 24.76 -2.27
CA SER A 3 -6.77 23.44 -2.91
C SER A 3 -5.49 23.34 -3.72
N LEU A 4 -4.51 22.58 -3.23
CA LEU A 4 -3.39 22.17 -4.06
C LEU A 4 -3.85 21.03 -4.97
N PRO A 5 -3.71 21.16 -6.30
CA PRO A 5 -4.10 20.09 -7.21
C PRO A 5 -3.18 18.86 -7.04
N PRO A 6 -3.64 17.66 -7.44
CA PRO A 6 -2.78 16.48 -7.57
C PRO A 6 -1.59 16.79 -8.49
N LYS A 7 -0.41 16.22 -8.20
CA LYS A 7 0.69 16.21 -9.16
C LYS A 7 0.36 15.16 -10.23
N ASP A 8 0.29 15.63 -11.48
CA ASP A 8 -0.07 14.84 -12.65
C ASP A 8 1.21 14.32 -13.34
N LEU A 9 1.37 13.00 -13.44
CA LEU A 9 2.47 12.38 -14.18
C LEU A 9 1.98 11.74 -15.48
N VAL A 10 2.63 12.09 -16.60
CA VAL A 10 2.26 11.62 -17.94
C VAL A 10 3.17 10.47 -18.36
N LEU A 11 2.59 9.29 -18.62
CA LEU A 11 3.28 8.12 -19.19
C LEU A 11 2.80 7.86 -20.62
N LEU A 12 3.73 7.78 -21.57
CA LEU A 12 3.42 7.43 -22.95
C LEU A 12 3.35 5.90 -23.09
N ARG A 13 2.20 5.37 -23.51
CA ARG A 13 2.13 4.00 -24.07
C ARG A 13 2.63 4.05 -25.51
N GLN A 14 3.48 3.09 -25.88
CA GLN A 14 3.74 2.79 -27.28
C GLN A 14 3.00 1.51 -27.63
N ASP A 15 1.73 1.67 -27.99
CA ASP A 15 1.02 0.63 -28.73
C ASP A 15 1.05 1.04 -30.21
N GLY A 16 1.36 0.08 -31.10
CA GLY A 16 1.24 0.25 -32.57
C GLY A 16 -0.21 0.42 -33.05
N SER A 17 -1.13 0.85 -32.19
CA SER A 17 -2.48 1.28 -32.50
C SER A 17 -2.61 2.74 -32.07
N ALA A 18 -2.82 3.63 -33.04
CA ALA A 18 -2.77 5.08 -32.90
C ALA A 18 -3.94 5.70 -32.10
N GLN A 19 -4.43 5.11 -31.01
CA GLN A 19 -5.64 5.57 -30.32
C GLN A 19 -5.65 5.63 -28.79
N GLN A 20 -4.57 5.32 -28.08
CA GLN A 20 -4.53 5.60 -26.63
C GLN A 20 -3.53 6.72 -26.35
N GLY A 21 -4.06 7.90 -26.01
CA GLY A 21 -3.28 9.02 -25.53
C GLY A 21 -2.47 8.68 -24.26
N PRO A 22 -1.60 9.58 -23.79
CA PRO A 22 -0.79 9.34 -22.61
C PRO A 22 -1.64 8.95 -21.40
N ILE A 23 -1.18 7.94 -20.65
CA ILE A 23 -1.79 7.56 -19.38
C ILE A 23 -1.32 8.55 -18.33
N LEU A 24 -2.29 9.23 -17.72
CA LEU A 24 -2.04 10.13 -16.61
C LEU A 24 -2.15 9.38 -15.28
N VAL A 25 -1.10 9.45 -14.46
CA VAL A 25 -1.08 8.92 -13.09
C VAL A 25 -1.10 10.10 -12.14
N LYS A 26 -2.08 10.13 -11.24
CA LYS A 26 -2.24 11.18 -10.22
C LYS A 26 -1.91 10.63 -8.85
N TYR A 27 -1.04 11.30 -8.12
CA TYR A 27 -0.79 11.00 -6.71
C TYR A 27 -1.39 12.07 -5.81
N LEU A 28 -1.68 11.68 -4.57
CA LEU A 28 -2.09 12.64 -3.56
C LEU A 28 -0.95 13.66 -3.36
N ALA A 29 -1.27 14.95 -3.25
CA ALA A 29 -0.25 15.98 -3.03
C ALA A 29 0.47 15.73 -1.69
N GLU A 30 1.78 16.00 -1.63
CA GLU A 30 2.61 15.75 -0.43
C GLU A 30 2.03 16.32 0.88
N PRO A 31 1.48 17.56 0.93
CA PRO A 31 0.87 18.06 2.16
C PRO A 31 -0.37 17.26 2.58
N MET A 32 -1.12 16.70 1.64
CA MET A 32 -2.27 15.85 1.93
C MET A 32 -1.83 14.45 2.37
N GLN A 33 -0.80 13.87 1.74
CA GLN A 33 -0.18 12.63 2.21
C GLN A 33 0.23 12.74 3.68
N PHE A 34 0.98 13.80 4.01
CA PHE A 34 1.46 14.05 5.36
C PHE A 34 0.33 14.23 6.37
N ARG A 35 -0.67 15.08 6.05
CA ARG A 35 -1.80 15.34 6.96
C ARG A 35 -2.67 14.11 7.17
N SER A 36 -3.04 13.41 6.10
CA SER A 36 -3.82 12.18 6.20
C SER A 36 -3.08 11.12 7.01
N ARG A 37 -1.77 10.97 6.78
CA ARG A 37 -0.92 10.07 7.58
C ARG A 37 -0.92 10.43 9.06
N ASN A 38 -0.74 11.69 9.43
CA ASN A 38 -0.74 12.11 10.84
C ASN A 38 -2.11 11.92 11.51
N VAL A 39 -3.22 12.11 10.78
CA VAL A 39 -4.56 11.81 11.30
C VAL A 39 -4.68 10.33 11.65
N LEU A 40 -4.25 9.46 10.74
CA LEU A 40 -4.29 8.01 10.95
C LEU A 40 -3.34 7.57 12.06
N ILE A 41 -2.13 8.12 12.15
CA ILE A 41 -1.19 7.86 13.26
C ILE A 41 -1.85 8.26 14.58
N GLN A 42 -2.44 9.45 14.66
CA GLN A 42 -3.09 9.92 15.89
C GLN A 42 -4.28 9.03 16.29
N LEU A 43 -5.06 8.56 15.31
CA LEU A 43 -6.16 7.63 15.55
C LEU A 43 -5.65 6.29 16.08
N CYS A 44 -4.68 5.67 15.39
CA CYS A 44 -4.10 4.39 15.80
C CYS A 44 -3.44 4.48 17.18
N ARG A 45 -2.78 5.59 17.52
CA ARG A 45 -2.22 5.85 18.86
C ARG A 45 -3.31 5.84 19.94
N ARG A 46 -4.45 6.49 19.68
CA ARG A 46 -5.59 6.48 20.62
C ARG A 46 -6.16 5.08 20.81
N HIS A 47 -6.37 4.36 19.70
CA HIS A 47 -6.84 2.98 19.75
C HIS A 47 -5.89 2.11 20.56
N TYR A 48 -4.58 2.19 20.29
CA TYR A 48 -3.56 1.44 21.02
C TYR A 48 -3.55 1.77 22.52
N SER A 49 -3.75 3.03 22.90
CA SER A 49 -3.87 3.44 24.32
C SER A 49 -5.21 3.06 24.97
N GLY A 50 -6.06 2.28 24.32
CA GLY A 50 -7.33 1.80 24.87
C GLY A 50 -8.47 2.83 24.83
N THR A 51 -8.39 3.82 23.94
CA THR A 51 -9.44 4.85 23.75
C THR A 51 -9.90 4.91 22.29
N SER A 52 -11.17 5.19 22.05
CA SER A 52 -11.75 5.43 20.72
C SER A 52 -12.69 6.65 20.76
N TYR A 53 -13.34 6.97 19.65
CA TYR A 53 -14.32 8.07 19.55
C TYR A 53 -15.71 7.60 19.10
N GLY A 54 -15.90 6.30 18.87
CA GLY A 54 -17.18 5.69 18.50
C GLY A 54 -17.79 6.24 17.22
N GLY A 55 -16.97 6.65 16.25
CA GLY A 55 -17.42 7.23 14.98
C GLY A 55 -17.92 8.68 15.08
N LYS A 56 -17.78 9.34 16.24
CA LYS A 56 -18.20 10.74 16.44
C LYS A 56 -17.23 11.76 15.83
N ILE A 57 -16.23 11.31 15.08
CA ILE A 57 -15.22 12.17 14.46
C ILE A 57 -15.82 12.81 13.20
N THR A 58 -15.76 14.12 13.12
CA THR A 58 -16.03 14.88 11.90
C THR A 58 -14.78 15.65 11.48
N SER A 59 -14.76 16.17 10.24
CA SER A 59 -13.65 17.00 9.76
C SER A 59 -13.40 18.23 10.63
N LYS A 60 -14.43 18.75 11.34
CA LYS A 60 -14.30 19.87 12.28
C LYS A 60 -13.56 19.51 13.56
N ASN A 61 -13.53 18.24 13.93
CA ASN A 61 -12.83 17.77 15.13
C ASN A 61 -11.33 17.57 14.88
N ILE A 62 -10.87 17.57 13.62
CA ILE A 62 -9.47 17.34 13.28
C ILE A 62 -8.74 18.68 13.21
N LEU A 63 -7.90 18.92 14.21
CA LEU A 63 -7.14 20.16 14.36
C LEU A 63 -5.66 19.90 14.05
N PHE A 64 -5.05 20.80 13.28
CA PHE A 64 -3.63 20.77 12.96
C PHE A 64 -2.93 21.95 13.63
N ASP A 65 -1.80 21.71 14.28
CA ASP A 65 -0.94 22.79 14.75
C ASP A 65 -0.02 23.33 13.63
N ARG A 66 0.83 24.31 13.95
CA ARG A 66 1.76 24.93 12.99
C ARG A 66 2.83 23.97 12.44
N TYR A 67 3.06 22.84 13.10
CA TYR A 67 4.00 21.80 12.70
C TYR A 67 3.29 20.64 11.98
N GLY A 68 1.96 20.69 11.87
CA GLY A 68 1.13 19.66 11.27
C GLY A 68 0.90 18.45 12.18
N ASN A 69 1.13 18.57 13.49
CA ASN A 69 0.68 17.59 14.46
C ASN A 69 -0.85 17.61 14.55
N VAL A 70 -1.46 16.46 14.79
CA VAL A 70 -2.91 16.28 14.79
C VAL A 70 -3.43 16.16 16.21
N ARG A 71 -4.51 16.89 16.50
CA ARG A 71 -5.37 16.66 17.67
C ARG A 71 -6.78 16.39 17.19
N ILE A 72 -7.39 15.32 17.69
CA ILE A 72 -8.81 15.01 17.46
C ILE A 72 -9.60 15.49 18.68
N ASP A 73 -10.35 16.57 18.49
CA ASP A 73 -11.20 17.22 19.49
C ASP A 73 -12.62 16.64 19.44
N SER A 74 -12.72 15.34 19.74
CA SER A 74 -13.98 14.61 19.89
C SER A 74 -13.98 13.93 21.25
N ALA A 75 -15.16 13.71 21.82
CA ALA A 75 -15.29 13.10 23.13
C ALA A 75 -14.76 11.64 23.09
N PRO A 76 -13.73 11.30 23.89
CA PRO A 76 -13.20 9.95 23.93
C PRO A 76 -14.17 8.99 24.63
N GLU A 77 -14.12 7.73 24.24
CA GLU A 77 -14.80 6.63 24.90
C GLU A 77 -13.86 5.42 25.08
N ARG A 78 -14.28 4.45 25.89
CA ARG A 78 -13.50 3.24 26.14
C ARG A 78 -13.40 2.44 24.84
N PHE A 79 -12.18 2.01 24.50
CA PHE A 79 -11.96 1.22 23.30
C PHE A 79 -12.76 -0.09 23.29
N THR A 80 -13.37 -0.34 22.15
CA THR A 80 -13.87 -1.64 21.70
C THR A 80 -13.54 -1.80 20.21
N GLN A 81 -13.40 -3.03 19.72
CA GLN A 81 -13.21 -3.28 18.28
C GLN A 81 -14.30 -2.61 17.44
N HIS A 82 -15.55 -2.64 17.90
CA HIS A 82 -16.66 -1.98 17.21
C HIS A 82 -16.48 -0.46 17.14
N SER A 83 -16.20 0.20 18.27
CA SER A 83 -15.99 1.66 18.30
C SER A 83 -14.81 2.10 17.43
N ALA A 84 -13.74 1.29 17.34
CA ALA A 84 -12.58 1.58 16.51
C ALA A 84 -12.89 1.43 15.02
N LYS A 85 -13.69 0.43 14.63
CA LYS A 85 -14.20 0.30 13.25
C LYS A 85 -15.04 1.51 12.85
N LEU A 86 -15.92 1.99 13.74
CA LEU A 86 -16.69 3.22 13.50
C LEU A 86 -15.80 4.45 13.34
N ASP A 87 -14.70 4.54 14.09
CA ASP A 87 -13.71 5.61 13.90
C ASP A 87 -13.02 5.53 12.53
N TYR A 88 -12.59 4.33 12.11
CA TYR A 88 -12.02 4.13 10.79
C TYR A 88 -13.02 4.50 9.69
N GLU A 89 -14.28 4.09 9.81
CA GLU A 89 -15.34 4.44 8.87
C GLU A 89 -15.55 5.95 8.80
N ALA A 90 -15.58 6.64 9.94
CA ALA A 90 -15.71 8.10 10.01
C ALA A 90 -14.54 8.82 9.33
N ILE A 91 -13.30 8.38 9.57
CA ILE A 91 -12.12 8.92 8.86
C ILE A 91 -12.18 8.58 7.37
N GLY A 92 -12.55 7.35 7.01
CA GLY A 92 -12.73 6.90 5.63
C GLY A 92 -13.68 7.82 4.88
N LYS A 93 -14.84 8.13 5.48
CA LYS A 93 -15.82 9.08 4.93
C LYS A 93 -15.26 10.49 4.76
N ILE A 94 -14.53 11.02 5.76
CA ILE A 94 -13.89 12.34 5.65
C ILE A 94 -12.89 12.39 4.50
N LEU A 95 -12.10 11.33 4.30
CA LEU A 95 -11.13 11.23 3.21
C LEU A 95 -11.82 11.03 1.85
N ASP A 96 -12.92 10.29 1.82
CA ASP A 96 -13.74 10.05 0.64
C ASP A 96 -14.39 11.35 0.13
N ASP A 97 -14.92 12.15 1.06
CA ASP A 97 -15.55 13.45 0.78
C ASP A 97 -14.59 14.46 0.12
N LEU A 98 -13.27 14.25 0.17
CA LEU A 98 -12.31 15.09 -0.57
C LEU A 98 -12.39 14.90 -2.09
N PHE A 99 -12.98 13.78 -2.54
CA PHE A 99 -12.97 13.36 -3.93
C PHE A 99 -14.37 13.17 -4.53
N GLN A 100 -15.45 13.65 -3.88
CA GLN A 100 -16.85 13.73 -4.35
C GLN A 100 -16.98 13.84 -5.90
N ASP A 101 -17.00 12.71 -6.63
CA ASP A 101 -17.10 12.56 -8.11
C ASP A 101 -15.82 12.64 -8.97
N LYS A 102 -14.62 12.62 -8.37
CA LYS A 102 -13.32 12.61 -9.05
C LYS A 102 -12.68 11.23 -9.04
N GLU A 103 -11.85 10.96 -10.05
CA GLU A 103 -10.97 9.79 -10.06
C GLU A 103 -10.00 9.87 -8.87
N TYR A 104 -9.97 8.83 -8.04
CA TYR A 104 -9.07 8.78 -6.88
C TYR A 104 -7.60 8.84 -7.31
N PRO A 105 -6.74 9.51 -6.52
CA PRO A 105 -5.31 9.34 -6.66
C PRO A 105 -4.89 7.87 -6.52
N MET A 106 -3.74 7.56 -7.11
CA MET A 106 -3.14 6.23 -7.12
C MET A 106 -3.13 5.61 -5.72
N HIS A 107 -3.63 4.37 -5.63
CA HIS A 107 -3.82 3.58 -4.40
C HIS A 107 -4.84 4.14 -3.39
N PHE A 108 -5.28 5.39 -3.50
CA PHE A 108 -6.03 6.05 -2.43
C PHE A 108 -7.42 5.44 -2.22
N PHE A 109 -8.07 4.95 -3.29
CA PHE A 109 -9.32 4.20 -3.17
C PHE A 109 -9.18 2.98 -2.26
N GLN A 110 -8.08 2.21 -2.35
CA GLN A 110 -7.88 1.02 -1.52
C GLN A 110 -7.75 1.37 -0.03
N LEU A 111 -7.16 2.53 0.29
CA LEU A 111 -7.15 3.05 1.68
C LEU A 111 -8.57 3.38 2.14
N VAL A 112 -9.33 4.14 1.35
CA VAL A 112 -10.71 4.53 1.71
C VAL A 112 -11.59 3.29 1.89
N ASP A 113 -11.47 2.32 0.98
CA ASP A 113 -12.20 1.05 1.03
C ASP A 113 -11.86 0.26 2.30
N PHE A 114 -10.57 0.12 2.60
CA PHE A 114 -10.11 -0.51 3.85
C PHE A 114 -10.69 0.18 5.09
N LEU A 115 -10.63 1.52 5.14
CA LEU A 115 -11.12 2.29 6.29
C LEU A 115 -12.64 2.18 6.46
N ARG A 116 -13.39 2.13 5.35
CA ARG A 116 -14.86 2.02 5.36
C ARG A 116 -15.33 0.70 6.00
N TYR A 117 -14.65 -0.41 5.70
CA TYR A 117 -15.02 -1.72 6.25
C TYR A 117 -14.29 -2.04 7.57
N GLY A 118 -13.18 -1.36 7.83
CA GLY A 118 -12.31 -1.62 8.97
C GLY A 118 -11.54 -2.95 8.85
N PRO A 119 -10.54 -3.17 9.73
CA PRO A 119 -9.79 -4.43 9.73
C PRO A 119 -10.67 -5.61 10.16
N ALA A 120 -10.43 -6.78 9.57
CA ALA A 120 -11.01 -8.04 10.03
C ALA A 120 -10.40 -8.50 11.38
N VAL A 121 -9.16 -8.10 11.63
CA VAL A 121 -8.39 -8.40 12.85
C VAL A 121 -8.44 -7.24 13.86
N ASP A 122 -7.80 -7.43 15.01
CA ASP A 122 -7.69 -6.42 16.07
C ASP A 122 -7.13 -5.08 15.56
N CYS A 123 -7.90 -4.00 15.74
CA CYS A 123 -7.54 -2.62 15.40
C CYS A 123 -6.29 -2.10 16.15
N GLN A 124 -5.97 -2.65 17.33
CA GLN A 124 -4.78 -2.33 18.11
C GLN A 124 -3.55 -3.13 17.65
N SER A 125 -3.70 -4.10 16.75
CA SER A 125 -2.57 -4.89 16.30
C SER A 125 -1.56 -4.05 15.53
N GLU A 126 -0.28 -4.27 15.81
CA GLU A 126 0.81 -3.53 15.15
C GLU A 126 0.76 -3.68 13.63
N ALA A 127 0.30 -4.82 13.11
CA ALA A 127 0.15 -5.06 11.69
C ALA A 127 -0.91 -4.16 11.03
N VAL A 128 -2.08 -3.98 11.66
CA VAL A 128 -3.10 -3.02 11.18
C VAL A 128 -2.55 -1.60 11.22
N ILE A 129 -1.89 -1.24 12.31
CA ILE A 129 -1.36 0.11 12.47
C ILE A 129 -0.26 0.39 11.44
N ALA A 130 0.67 -0.54 11.24
CA ALA A 130 1.72 -0.46 10.23
C ALA A 130 1.14 -0.33 8.82
N PHE A 131 0.10 -1.11 8.49
CA PHE A 131 -0.58 -1.03 7.19
C PHE A 131 -1.23 0.34 6.97
N VAL A 132 -2.06 0.80 7.92
CA VAL A 132 -2.83 2.04 7.77
C VAL A 132 -1.92 3.27 7.73
N THR A 133 -0.92 3.34 8.61
CA THR A 133 -0.05 4.51 8.73
C THR A 133 1.07 4.57 7.70
N ASN A 134 1.35 3.46 7.01
CA ASN A 134 2.31 3.38 5.91
C ASN A 134 1.65 2.94 4.60
N HIS A 135 0.35 3.21 4.45
CA HIS A 135 -0.37 2.91 3.23
C HIS A 135 0.26 3.63 2.02
N SER A 136 0.43 2.95 0.88
CA SER A 136 1.25 3.46 -0.24
C SER A 136 0.76 4.78 -0.84
N SER A 137 -0.53 5.11 -0.72
CA SER A 137 -1.09 6.41 -1.14
C SER A 137 -0.63 7.60 -0.30
N LEU A 138 -0.08 7.35 0.89
CA LEU A 138 0.37 8.33 1.87
C LEU A 138 1.90 8.50 1.88
N LEU A 139 2.59 7.77 1.02
CA LEU A 139 4.04 7.70 0.97
C LEU A 139 4.60 8.43 -0.25
N SER A 140 5.88 8.81 -0.18
CA SER A 140 6.59 9.29 -1.36
C SER A 140 6.95 8.14 -2.30
N HIS A 141 7.25 8.46 -3.57
CA HIS A 141 7.71 7.49 -4.57
C HIS A 141 8.94 6.71 -4.09
N TYR A 142 9.87 7.40 -3.42
CA TYR A 142 11.08 6.79 -2.88
C TYR A 142 10.74 5.68 -1.87
N VAL A 143 9.87 5.97 -0.91
CA VAL A 143 9.50 4.99 0.12
C VAL A 143 8.74 3.81 -0.47
N ARG A 144 7.84 4.03 -1.44
CA ARG A 144 7.14 2.93 -2.14
C ARG A 144 8.09 1.97 -2.86
N VAL A 145 9.10 2.51 -3.54
CA VAL A 145 10.12 1.70 -4.22
C VAL A 145 10.95 0.93 -3.20
N SER A 146 11.43 1.58 -2.13
CA SER A 146 12.19 0.91 -1.07
C SER A 146 11.39 -0.21 -0.38
N ILE A 147 10.09 -0.02 -0.15
CA ILE A 147 9.22 -1.08 0.37
C ILE A 147 9.24 -2.29 -0.57
N SER A 148 9.12 -2.07 -1.88
CA SER A 148 9.15 -3.15 -2.87
C SER A 148 10.48 -3.91 -2.82
N GLU A 149 11.61 -3.20 -2.77
CA GLU A 149 12.94 -3.79 -2.69
C GLU A 149 13.20 -4.61 -1.42
N ILE A 150 12.73 -4.14 -0.27
CA ILE A 150 12.90 -4.85 1.00
C ILE A 150 11.94 -6.03 1.09
N LEU A 151 10.69 -5.88 0.64
CA LEU A 151 9.72 -6.98 0.58
C LEU A 151 10.25 -8.16 -0.23
N VAL A 152 10.92 -7.91 -1.35
CA VAL A 152 11.56 -8.99 -2.15
C VAL A 152 12.54 -9.79 -1.30
N GLN A 153 13.40 -9.10 -0.55
CA GLN A 153 14.40 -9.75 0.30
C GLN A 153 13.77 -10.56 1.44
N LEU A 154 12.68 -10.06 2.01
CA LEU A 154 11.95 -10.78 3.06
C LEU A 154 11.27 -12.02 2.49
N VAL A 155 10.61 -11.89 1.34
CA VAL A 155 9.91 -12.99 0.67
C VAL A 155 10.89 -14.07 0.18
N GLU A 156 12.09 -13.70 -0.29
CA GLU A 156 13.13 -14.65 -0.70
C GLU A 156 13.70 -15.49 0.45
N ARG A 157 13.57 -15.01 1.70
CA ARG A 157 14.03 -15.72 2.91
C ARG A 157 12.93 -16.51 3.60
N LEU A 158 11.71 -16.50 3.05
CA LEU A 158 10.59 -17.23 3.63
C LEU A 158 10.82 -18.74 3.62
N HIS A 159 10.41 -19.39 4.71
CA HIS A 159 10.29 -20.83 4.76
C HIS A 159 9.31 -21.31 3.66
N PRO A 160 9.58 -22.44 2.96
CA PRO A 160 8.71 -22.94 1.89
C PRO A 160 7.23 -23.06 2.28
N ASP A 161 6.94 -23.51 3.50
CA ASP A 161 5.56 -23.63 3.99
C ASP A 161 4.86 -22.27 4.11
N VAL A 162 5.57 -21.24 4.57
CA VAL A 162 5.02 -19.87 4.67
C VAL A 162 4.85 -19.28 3.28
N MET A 163 5.77 -19.55 2.36
CA MET A 163 5.64 -19.16 0.95
C MET A 163 4.40 -19.79 0.32
N ALA A 164 4.16 -21.09 0.56
CA ALA A 164 2.98 -21.77 0.03
C ALA A 164 1.68 -21.13 0.55
N VAL A 165 1.58 -20.89 1.85
CA VAL A 165 0.41 -20.21 2.45
C VAL A 165 0.23 -18.80 1.88
N LEU A 166 1.31 -18.03 1.73
CA LEU A 166 1.27 -16.70 1.13
C LEU A 166 0.75 -16.76 -0.31
N VAL A 167 1.27 -17.67 -1.13
CA VAL A 167 0.83 -17.85 -2.53
C VAL A 167 -0.63 -18.29 -2.61
N ASP A 168 -1.08 -19.20 -1.73
CA ASP A 168 -2.47 -19.65 -1.70
C ASP A 168 -3.45 -18.55 -1.26
N THR A 169 -3.02 -17.67 -0.34
CA THR A 169 -3.81 -16.53 0.13
C THR A 169 -3.91 -15.43 -0.94
N LEU A 170 -2.87 -15.30 -1.76
CA LEU A 170 -2.82 -14.31 -2.82
C LEU A 170 -3.64 -14.79 -4.03
N ALA A 171 -4.74 -14.07 -4.31
CA ALA A 171 -5.63 -14.41 -5.43
C ALA A 171 -4.89 -14.57 -6.76
N LYS A 172 -5.20 -15.61 -7.55
CA LYS A 172 -4.61 -15.80 -8.88
C LYS A 172 -4.80 -14.57 -9.77
N PHE A 173 -3.72 -14.08 -10.35
CA PHE A 173 -3.77 -13.02 -11.36
C PHE A 173 -2.63 -13.19 -12.37
N SER A 174 -2.75 -12.48 -13.49
CA SER A 174 -1.76 -12.47 -14.56
C SER A 174 -1.31 -11.04 -14.81
N TRP A 175 -0.01 -10.81 -14.80
CA TRP A 175 0.59 -9.48 -14.97
C TRP A 175 1.51 -9.37 -16.18
N VAL A 176 1.96 -10.51 -16.70
CA VAL A 176 2.94 -10.59 -17.78
C VAL A 176 2.51 -9.79 -19.01
N ASN A 177 1.24 -9.87 -19.41
CA ASN A 177 0.76 -9.14 -20.58
C ASN A 177 0.77 -7.62 -20.36
N THR A 178 0.45 -7.15 -19.15
CA THR A 178 0.51 -5.73 -18.80
C THR A 178 1.95 -5.23 -18.86
N ALA A 179 2.91 -5.99 -18.32
CA ALA A 179 4.33 -5.63 -18.36
C ALA A 179 4.87 -5.56 -19.80
N LYS A 180 4.47 -6.49 -20.68
CA LYS A 180 4.89 -6.49 -22.09
C LYS A 180 4.38 -5.27 -22.88
N ASN A 181 3.23 -4.72 -22.50
CA ASN A 181 2.62 -3.56 -23.16
C ASN A 181 3.20 -2.21 -22.68
N VAL A 182 4.13 -2.22 -21.72
CA VAL A 182 4.82 -1.01 -21.26
C VAL A 182 6.28 -1.13 -21.67
N ALA A 183 6.76 -0.32 -22.62
CA ALA A 183 8.08 -0.47 -23.24
C ALA A 183 9.23 -0.63 -22.22
N ALA A 184 9.24 0.19 -21.16
CA ALA A 184 10.25 0.10 -20.11
C ALA A 184 10.20 -1.22 -19.33
N MET A 185 9.00 -1.71 -19.02
CA MET A 185 8.81 -2.98 -18.32
C MET A 185 9.09 -4.17 -19.23
N ASN A 186 8.73 -4.08 -20.51
CA ASN A 186 8.97 -5.11 -21.50
C ASN A 186 10.46 -5.41 -21.65
N TYR A 187 11.29 -4.37 -21.67
CA TYR A 187 12.75 -4.50 -21.66
C TYR A 187 13.24 -5.27 -20.43
N THR A 188 12.79 -4.89 -19.23
CA THR A 188 13.13 -5.59 -17.99
C THR A 188 12.62 -7.02 -17.96
N TYR A 189 11.44 -7.29 -18.53
CA TYR A 189 10.81 -8.60 -18.49
C TYR A 189 11.62 -9.64 -19.25
N PHE A 190 12.17 -9.25 -20.40
CA PHE A 190 13.05 -10.11 -21.21
C PHE A 190 14.53 -9.99 -20.85
N TYR A 191 14.88 -9.16 -19.87
CA TYR A 191 16.24 -9.07 -19.35
C TYR A 191 16.67 -10.42 -18.76
N HIS A 192 17.77 -10.98 -19.28
CA HIS A 192 18.24 -12.34 -18.99
C HIS A 192 17.35 -13.51 -19.46
N SER A 193 16.39 -13.27 -20.36
CA SER A 193 15.66 -14.36 -21.02
C SER A 193 16.60 -15.25 -21.85
N ARG A 194 16.25 -16.54 -21.98
CA ARG A 194 17.03 -17.55 -22.72
C ARG A 194 16.10 -18.44 -23.53
N SER A 195 16.53 -18.87 -24.70
CA SER A 195 15.82 -19.90 -25.46
C SER A 195 16.10 -21.27 -24.87
N ASN A 196 15.05 -22.03 -24.58
CA ASN A 196 15.12 -23.44 -24.24
C ASN A 196 15.40 -24.28 -25.49
N GLN A 197 15.80 -25.54 -25.29
CA GLN A 197 16.11 -26.47 -26.38
C GLN A 197 14.90 -26.79 -27.28
N ASP A 198 13.68 -26.66 -26.75
CA ASP A 198 12.42 -26.85 -27.47
C ASP A 198 11.95 -25.58 -28.23
N GLY A 199 12.78 -24.52 -28.25
CA GLY A 199 12.46 -23.24 -28.88
C GLY A 199 11.56 -22.33 -28.05
N THR A 200 11.10 -22.76 -26.86
CA THR A 200 10.36 -21.90 -25.95
C THR A 200 11.28 -20.87 -25.30
N LEU A 201 10.75 -19.69 -24.97
CA LEU A 201 11.51 -18.66 -24.28
C LEU A 201 11.35 -18.81 -22.77
N TRP A 202 12.45 -19.08 -22.07
CA TRP A 202 12.52 -19.01 -20.63
C TRP A 202 12.73 -17.56 -20.18
N VAL A 203 12.00 -17.17 -19.15
CA VAL A 203 12.09 -15.87 -18.48
C VAL A 203 12.23 -16.09 -16.97
N PRO A 204 12.90 -15.20 -16.23
CA PRO A 204 13.20 -15.41 -14.81
C PRO A 204 12.02 -15.14 -13.86
N TYR A 205 10.81 -14.87 -14.38
CA TYR A 205 9.65 -14.48 -13.60
C TYR A 205 8.49 -15.45 -13.77
N VAL A 206 7.90 -15.87 -12.65
CA VAL A 206 6.64 -16.61 -12.62
C VAL A 206 5.48 -15.61 -12.76
N ASN A 207 4.40 -16.00 -13.43
CA ASN A 207 3.22 -15.16 -13.62
C ASN A 207 2.28 -15.21 -12.40
N ASP A 208 2.80 -14.79 -11.25
CA ASP A 208 2.08 -14.68 -9.97
C ASP A 208 2.54 -13.44 -9.18
N TRP A 209 2.09 -13.29 -7.93
CA TRP A 209 2.35 -12.10 -7.11
C TRP A 209 3.81 -12.00 -6.69
N VAL A 210 4.41 -13.13 -6.33
CA VAL A 210 5.81 -13.20 -5.91
C VAL A 210 6.73 -12.94 -7.10
N GLY A 211 6.38 -13.43 -8.28
CA GLY A 211 7.05 -13.15 -9.54
C GLY A 211 6.95 -11.69 -9.96
N LEU A 212 5.79 -11.04 -9.76
CA LEU A 212 5.66 -9.59 -9.98
C LEU A 212 6.49 -8.79 -8.97
N LEU A 213 6.53 -9.23 -7.70
CA LEU A 213 7.38 -8.60 -6.67
C LEU A 213 8.86 -8.69 -7.06
N LYS A 214 9.33 -9.88 -7.47
CA LYS A 214 10.70 -10.08 -7.98
C LYS A 214 10.98 -9.24 -9.22
N PHE A 215 10.02 -9.15 -10.15
CA PHE A 215 10.12 -8.28 -11.32
C PHE A 215 10.28 -6.81 -10.93
N SER A 216 9.54 -6.34 -9.91
CA SER A 216 9.63 -4.95 -9.44
C SER A 216 11.05 -4.55 -9.06
N ASN A 217 11.77 -5.43 -8.35
CA ASN A 217 13.17 -5.22 -7.95
C ASN A 217 14.07 -4.99 -9.16
N ASN A 218 13.94 -5.84 -10.18
CA ASN A 218 14.74 -5.73 -11.39
C ASN A 218 14.34 -4.51 -12.24
N PHE A 219 13.05 -4.17 -12.25
CA PHE A 219 12.55 -2.98 -12.94
C PHE A 219 13.11 -1.69 -12.33
N PHE A 220 13.13 -1.58 -11.01
CA PHE A 220 13.67 -0.43 -10.30
C PHE A 220 15.20 -0.39 -10.25
N LYS A 221 15.92 -1.52 -10.40
CA LYS A 221 17.40 -1.55 -10.40
C LYS A 221 18.05 -1.39 -11.76
N HIS A 222 17.42 -1.90 -12.82
CA HIS A 222 18.05 -2.02 -14.14
C HIS A 222 17.48 -1.06 -15.19
N HIS A 223 16.80 0.00 -14.75
CA HIS A 223 16.34 1.03 -15.68
C HIS A 223 17.53 1.81 -16.23
N LYS A 224 17.65 1.86 -17.57
CA LYS A 224 18.69 2.66 -18.25
C LYS A 224 18.29 4.15 -18.38
N TRP A 225 17.02 4.47 -18.12
CA TRP A 225 16.37 5.76 -18.41
C TRP A 225 15.41 6.11 -17.25
N THR A 226 15.00 7.37 -17.13
CA THR A 226 13.91 7.93 -16.29
C THR A 226 14.15 8.24 -14.79
N SER A 227 13.40 9.23 -14.31
CA SER A 227 13.24 9.57 -12.89
C SER A 227 12.47 8.48 -12.14
N LEU A 228 12.79 8.29 -10.85
CA LEU A 228 12.13 7.29 -9.99
C LEU A 228 10.60 7.44 -9.97
N GLU A 229 10.12 8.69 -10.04
CA GLU A 229 8.69 9.03 -10.12
C GLU A 229 8.00 8.39 -11.33
N LYS A 230 8.64 8.39 -12.51
CA LYS A 230 8.08 7.78 -13.73
C LYS A 230 8.08 6.25 -13.65
N LEU A 231 9.10 5.67 -13.02
CA LEU A 231 9.17 4.23 -12.81
C LEU A 231 8.09 3.78 -11.82
N ASP A 232 7.97 4.46 -10.69
CA ASP A 232 6.93 4.20 -9.70
C ASP A 232 5.53 4.37 -10.32
N ALA A 233 5.30 5.43 -11.11
CA ALA A 233 4.04 5.61 -11.82
C ALA A 233 3.75 4.49 -12.81
N ALA A 234 4.74 4.05 -13.60
CA ALA A 234 4.57 2.95 -14.53
C ALA A 234 4.23 1.67 -13.78
N PHE A 235 5.00 1.34 -12.73
CA PHE A 235 4.80 0.15 -11.92
C PHE A 235 3.47 0.18 -11.16
N SER A 236 3.04 1.35 -10.70
CA SER A 236 1.77 1.54 -10.00
C SER A 236 0.55 1.26 -10.87
N LEU A 237 0.69 1.15 -12.21
CA LEU A 237 -0.39 0.72 -13.10
C LEU A 237 -0.59 -0.81 -13.11
N MET A 238 0.33 -1.57 -12.54
CA MET A 238 0.23 -3.03 -12.44
C MET A 238 -0.86 -3.44 -11.44
N GLU A 239 -1.49 -4.60 -11.70
CA GLU A 239 -2.60 -5.17 -10.92
C GLU A 239 -3.66 -4.12 -10.53
N ARG A 240 -4.52 -3.74 -11.47
CA ARG A 240 -5.66 -2.83 -11.21
C ARG A 240 -5.29 -1.59 -10.38
N ARG A 241 -4.05 -1.12 -10.52
CA ARG A 241 -3.49 0.04 -9.82
C ARG A 241 -3.23 -0.12 -8.31
N ASN A 242 -3.13 -1.34 -7.78
CA ASN A 242 -3.09 -1.58 -6.33
C ASN A 242 -2.13 -2.70 -5.87
N PHE A 243 -1.16 -3.11 -6.70
CA PHE A 243 -0.28 -4.23 -6.36
C PHE A 243 0.37 -4.16 -4.97
N ILE A 244 1.20 -3.15 -4.68
CA ILE A 244 1.92 -3.04 -3.38
C ILE A 244 0.94 -2.91 -2.20
N PRO A 245 -0.05 -2.00 -2.20
CA PRO A 245 -1.03 -1.92 -1.12
C PRO A 245 -1.76 -3.23 -0.87
N ARG A 246 -2.14 -3.97 -1.93
CA ARG A 246 -2.86 -5.23 -1.80
C ARG A 246 -1.97 -6.34 -1.28
N PHE A 247 -0.73 -6.41 -1.74
CA PHE A 247 0.26 -7.37 -1.23
C PHE A 247 0.53 -7.16 0.25
N LEU A 248 0.71 -5.89 0.69
CA LEU A 248 0.87 -5.54 2.10
C LEU A 248 -0.38 -5.85 2.93
N LEU A 249 -1.58 -5.53 2.42
CA LEU A 249 -2.84 -5.87 3.09
C LEU A 249 -2.94 -7.38 3.31
N THR A 250 -2.62 -8.18 2.29
CA THR A 250 -2.63 -9.63 2.40
C THR A 250 -1.67 -10.11 3.48
N ILE A 251 -0.43 -9.61 3.50
CA ILE A 251 0.55 -10.04 4.50
C ILE A 251 0.15 -9.63 5.92
N LEU A 252 -0.19 -8.36 6.11
CA LEU A 252 -0.34 -7.77 7.44
C LEU A 252 -1.70 -8.07 8.08
N VAL A 253 -2.74 -8.21 7.26
CA VAL A 253 -4.12 -8.33 7.74
C VAL A 253 -4.70 -9.69 7.37
N THR A 254 -4.65 -10.09 6.10
CA THR A 254 -5.34 -11.31 5.65
C THR A 254 -4.66 -12.59 6.13
N LEU A 255 -3.32 -12.69 6.15
CA LEU A 255 -2.62 -13.88 6.66
C LEU A 255 -2.86 -14.11 8.17
N LYS A 256 -3.14 -13.03 8.89
CA LYS A 256 -3.48 -13.10 10.32
C LYS A 256 -4.93 -13.53 10.54
N ASP A 257 -5.77 -13.44 9.51
CA ASP A 257 -7.18 -13.79 9.54
C ASP A 257 -7.37 -15.30 9.43
N SER A 258 -7.22 -15.98 10.56
CA SER A 258 -7.79 -17.30 10.75
C SER A 258 -8.32 -17.39 12.16
N GLU A 259 -9.45 -18.06 12.34
CA GLU A 259 -10.08 -18.40 13.62
C GLU A 259 -9.18 -19.28 14.54
N ASN A 260 -7.91 -19.50 14.15
CA ASN A 260 -6.88 -20.27 14.81
C ASN A 260 -5.65 -19.40 15.16
N GLN A 261 -4.83 -19.86 16.09
CA GLN A 261 -3.54 -19.24 16.39
C GLN A 261 -2.70 -19.12 15.11
N CYS A 262 -2.27 -17.89 14.77
CA CYS A 262 -1.37 -17.64 13.65
C CYS A 262 -0.08 -18.45 13.86
N PRO A 263 0.32 -19.33 12.92
CA PRO A 263 1.54 -20.11 13.04
C PRO A 263 2.76 -19.22 13.31
N ALA A 264 3.66 -19.66 14.21
CA ALA A 264 4.80 -18.85 14.66
C ALA A 264 5.70 -18.34 13.50
N LEU A 265 5.87 -19.14 12.44
CA LEU A 265 6.63 -18.72 11.25
C LEU A 265 5.94 -17.62 10.45
N ILE A 266 4.60 -17.64 10.39
CA ILE A 266 3.81 -16.59 9.73
C ILE A 266 3.87 -15.31 10.58
N GLN A 267 3.69 -15.43 11.90
CA GLN A 267 3.82 -14.28 12.80
C GLN A 267 5.20 -13.63 12.71
N SER A 268 6.28 -14.43 12.71
CA SER A 268 7.66 -13.93 12.56
C SER A 268 7.88 -13.18 11.24
N PHE A 269 7.23 -13.61 10.15
CA PHE A 269 7.28 -12.88 8.88
C PHE A 269 6.50 -11.56 8.95
N ILE A 270 5.30 -11.57 9.52
CA ILE A 270 4.50 -10.36 9.76
C ILE A 270 5.30 -9.35 10.58
N ASP A 271 5.95 -9.79 11.66
CA ASP A 271 6.76 -8.93 12.53
C ASP A 271 7.93 -8.28 11.78
N GLN A 272 8.58 -9.01 10.87
CA GLN A 272 9.63 -8.46 10.00
C GLN A 272 9.09 -7.38 9.05
N VAL A 273 7.90 -7.60 8.48
CA VAL A 273 7.25 -6.60 7.60
C VAL A 273 6.78 -5.37 8.40
N VAL A 274 6.26 -5.57 9.62
CA VAL A 274 5.94 -4.47 10.55
C VAL A 274 7.21 -3.68 10.89
N GLY A 275 8.31 -4.37 11.22
CA GLY A 275 9.61 -3.75 11.51
C GLY A 275 10.16 -2.94 10.34
N MET A 276 9.99 -3.43 9.10
CA MET A 276 10.35 -2.69 7.89
C MET A 276 9.53 -1.41 7.71
N LEU A 277 8.21 -1.47 7.91
CA LEU A 277 7.32 -0.31 7.75
C LEU A 277 7.47 0.72 8.87
N GLY A 278 7.99 0.29 10.02
CA GLY A 278 8.15 1.10 11.21
C GLY A 278 6.87 1.15 12.05
N ASN A 279 7.06 1.17 13.38
CA ASN A 279 5.96 1.24 14.34
C ASN A 279 5.69 2.72 14.69
N ASN A 280 4.63 3.29 14.12
CA ASN A 280 4.26 4.69 14.32
C ASN A 280 3.53 4.95 15.66
N VAL A 281 3.48 3.97 16.57
CA VAL A 281 2.75 4.03 17.85
C VAL A 281 3.67 4.32 19.05
N ILE A 282 4.99 4.15 18.90
CA ILE A 282 5.94 4.05 20.03
C ILE A 282 6.22 5.39 20.77
N ASP A 283 5.65 6.53 20.38
CA ASP A 283 5.81 7.79 21.14
C ASP A 283 4.71 8.04 22.19
N LEU A 284 4.12 6.99 22.79
CA LEU A 284 3.15 7.15 23.88
C LEU A 284 3.74 6.97 25.29
N GLU A 285 5.03 6.62 25.41
CA GLU A 285 5.72 6.57 26.69
C GLU A 285 6.81 7.64 26.80
N ARG A 286 6.40 8.82 27.28
CA ARG A 286 7.15 9.75 28.16
C ARG A 286 6.34 11.04 28.32
N GLY A 287 5.30 10.96 29.15
CA GLY A 287 4.51 12.10 29.62
C GLY A 287 3.79 11.71 30.90
#